data_AF-A0A3D5D6Z5-F1
#
_entry.id   AF-A0A3D5D6Z5-F1
#
_cell.length_a   1.000
_cell.length_b   1.000
_cell.length_c   1.000
_cell.angle_alpha   90.00
_cell.angle_beta   90.00
_cell.angle_gamma   90.00
#
_symmetry.space_group_name_H-M   'P 1'
#
loop_
_entity.id
_entity.type
_entity.pdbx_description
1 polymer ?
#
loop_
_entity_poly.entity_id
_entity_poly.type
_entity_poly.pdbx_seq_one_letter_code
_entity_poly.pdbx_strand_id
1 'polypeptide(L)'
;MARMLVAANEAFPRTRAMPIYASRATHAFAPPAIGRIVVVPDGKFGEDGFDTSDTGPSPRTIFIIDKSGSMRGPRLAMAKEALLKTLNQMQQTTGTDGELPKFYIYFFNHRSSPMPSSAMLETSALNIQRMTGWVNEQEARGTTQPNEAIKSAFSHEPTDIYLLTDGDFSSTVGRRGEPPAQQLIASLNQENKVKVHTLAVGEHLRGREGETALMLIAKENGGTYTYIGEGDLGAQPAPAPPPKK
;
A
#
# COMPACT_ATOMS: atom_id res chain seq x y z
N MET A 1 69.46 12.61 20.60
CA MET A 1 69.21 11.30 19.97
C MET A 1 68.30 10.49 20.88
N ALA A 2 67.08 10.23 20.43
CA ALA A 2 66.06 9.50 21.17
C ALA A 2 66.19 7.98 20.95
N ARG A 3 65.94 7.18 21.99
CA ARG A 3 65.72 5.73 21.91
C ARG A 3 64.23 5.44 22.11
N MET A 4 63.71 4.57 21.25
CA MET A 4 62.34 4.06 21.19
C MET A 4 61.89 3.37 22.48
N LEU A 5 60.58 3.46 22.75
CA LEU A 5 59.84 2.55 23.61
C LEU A 5 58.74 1.85 22.77
N VAL A 6 58.69 0.54 22.92
CA VAL A 6 57.76 -0.42 22.33
C VAL A 6 56.46 -0.44 23.14
N ALA A 7 55.30 -0.60 22.49
CA ALA A 7 54.16 -1.32 23.07
C ALA A 7 53.14 -1.76 21.99
N ALA A 8 53.02 -3.09 21.89
CA ALA A 8 51.89 -3.99 21.62
C ALA A 8 50.61 -3.52 20.89
N ASN A 9 50.28 -4.31 19.87
CA ASN A 9 48.95 -4.54 19.30
C ASN A 9 47.95 -5.07 20.35
N GLU A 10 46.71 -4.58 20.32
CA GLU A 10 45.52 -5.41 20.50
C GLU A 10 44.39 -4.93 19.58
N ALA A 11 43.72 -5.89 18.95
CA ALA A 11 42.69 -5.70 17.94
C ALA A 11 41.33 -5.41 18.58
N PHE A 12 40.60 -4.41 18.06
CA PHE A 12 39.20 -4.12 18.40
C PHE A 12 38.27 -4.30 17.18
N PRO A 13 37.07 -4.90 17.34
CA PRO A 13 36.10 -5.09 16.27
C PRO A 13 35.42 -3.77 15.87
N ARG A 14 35.21 -3.58 14.55
CA ARG A 14 34.60 -2.38 13.97
C ARG A 14 33.07 -2.44 14.03
N THR A 15 32.47 -1.83 15.05
CA THR A 15 31.07 -1.37 14.99
C THR A 15 31.06 0.05 14.41
N ARG A 16 30.64 0.21 13.15
CA ARG A 16 30.41 1.54 12.56
C ARG A 16 29.06 2.08 13.03
N ALA A 17 29.09 2.87 14.10
CA ALA A 17 28.04 3.85 14.36
C ALA A 17 28.27 5.04 13.43
N MET A 18 27.29 5.35 12.57
CA MET A 18 27.31 6.56 11.74
C MET A 18 26.73 7.73 12.54
N PRO A 19 27.41 8.89 12.62
CA PRO A 19 26.95 10.02 13.42
C PRO A 19 25.76 10.74 12.75
N ILE A 20 24.74 11.06 13.56
CA ILE A 20 23.66 11.97 13.19
C ILE A 20 24.22 13.39 13.23
N TYR A 21 24.28 14.05 12.07
CA TYR A 21 24.59 15.48 11.99
C TYR A 21 23.36 16.30 12.39
N ALA A 22 23.43 16.94 13.55
CA ALA A 22 22.52 18.01 13.94
C ALA A 22 23.10 19.36 13.49
N SER A 23 22.50 20.00 12.49
CA SER A 23 22.75 21.42 12.22
C SER A 23 21.68 22.26 12.92
N ARG A 24 22.13 23.09 13.87
CA ARG A 24 21.33 24.12 14.55
C ARG A 24 20.76 25.13 13.54
N ALA A 25 19.45 25.11 13.35
CA ALA A 25 18.67 26.26 12.93
C ALA A 25 17.46 26.37 13.87
N THR A 26 17.32 27.54 14.48
CA THR A 26 16.38 27.86 15.55
C THR A 26 14.96 28.01 14.99
N HIS A 27 14.25 26.91 14.80
CA HIS A 27 12.79 26.79 14.87
C HIS A 27 12.50 25.30 15.04
N ALA A 28 12.10 24.90 16.24
CA ALA A 28 11.82 23.51 16.57
C ALA A 28 10.52 23.05 15.88
N PHE A 29 10.61 22.71 14.60
CA PHE A 29 9.74 21.68 14.05
C PHE A 29 10.33 20.34 14.49
N ALA A 30 9.57 19.60 15.30
CA ALA A 30 9.85 18.20 15.54
C ALA A 30 10.11 17.47 14.19
N PRO A 31 10.94 16.42 14.14
CA PRO A 31 10.95 15.54 12.97
C PRO A 31 9.48 15.19 12.67
N PRO A 32 9.03 15.27 11.40
CA PRO A 32 7.62 15.13 11.11
C PRO A 32 7.13 13.85 11.77
N ALA A 33 6.19 13.94 12.71
CA ALA A 33 5.47 12.78 13.16
C ALA A 33 4.71 12.29 11.93
N ILE A 34 5.24 11.26 11.26
CA ILE A 34 4.66 10.74 10.03
C ILE A 34 3.53 9.79 10.41
N GLY A 35 2.32 10.32 10.59
CA GLY A 35 1.08 9.53 10.73
C GLY A 35 1.14 8.36 11.71
N ARG A 36 0.16 7.45 11.60
CA ARG A 36 0.27 6.11 12.18
C ARG A 36 1.02 5.24 11.17
N ILE A 37 2.20 4.75 11.55
CA ILE A 37 2.94 3.74 10.78
C ILE A 37 2.62 2.39 11.38
N VAL A 38 2.07 1.49 10.57
CA VAL A 38 1.82 0.10 10.97
C VAL A 38 2.83 -0.80 10.28
N VAL A 39 3.51 -1.64 11.05
CA VAL A 39 4.35 -2.72 10.53
C VAL A 39 3.60 -4.02 10.78
N VAL A 40 3.32 -4.78 9.72
CA VAL A 40 2.68 -6.08 9.86
C VAL A 40 3.76 -7.14 10.14
N PRO A 41 3.58 -8.00 11.16
CA PRO A 41 4.50 -9.11 11.41
C PRO A 41 4.36 -10.23 10.37
N ASP A 42 5.49 -10.87 10.04
CA ASP A 42 5.61 -11.94 9.04
C ASP A 42 4.44 -12.93 8.99
N GLY A 43 3.82 -12.99 7.82
CA GLY A 43 2.82 -13.96 7.39
C GLY A 43 1.38 -13.51 7.64
N LYS A 44 1.18 -12.33 8.24
CA LYS A 44 -0.14 -11.97 8.79
C LYS A 44 -1.01 -11.13 7.87
N PHE A 45 -0.44 -10.36 6.95
CA PHE A 45 -1.26 -9.43 6.17
C PHE A 45 -2.31 -10.13 5.30
N GLY A 46 -1.98 -11.27 4.68
CA GLY A 46 -2.96 -12.08 3.93
C GLY A 46 -4.11 -12.58 4.81
N GLU A 47 -3.81 -12.95 6.05
CA GLU A 47 -4.76 -13.52 7.01
C GLU A 47 -5.64 -12.46 7.70
N ASP A 48 -5.06 -11.29 7.98
CA ASP A 48 -5.69 -10.19 8.71
C ASP A 48 -6.45 -9.24 7.77
N GLY A 49 -5.92 -9.02 6.57
CA GLY A 49 -6.47 -8.08 5.59
C GLY A 49 -6.03 -6.63 5.82
N PHE A 50 -6.69 -5.72 5.09
CA PHE A 50 -6.59 -4.28 5.28
C PHE A 50 -7.24 -3.86 6.60
N ASP A 51 -6.57 -2.98 7.36
CA ASP A 51 -7.12 -2.41 8.59
C ASP A 51 -8.22 -1.38 8.28
N THR A 52 -9.48 -1.79 8.40
CA THR A 52 -10.67 -0.95 8.23
C THR A 52 -11.26 -0.47 9.56
N SER A 53 -10.54 -0.58 10.68
CA SER A 53 -11.07 -0.25 12.01
C SER A 53 -11.33 1.25 12.24
N ASP A 54 -10.65 2.12 11.48
CA ASP A 54 -10.82 3.58 11.53
C ASP A 54 -11.83 4.11 10.48
N THR A 55 -12.56 3.20 9.82
CA THR A 55 -13.61 3.58 8.87
C THR A 55 -14.91 3.91 9.60
N GLY A 56 -15.71 4.83 9.03
CA GLY A 56 -17.00 5.24 9.60
C GLY A 56 -18.03 4.09 9.63
N PRO A 57 -19.23 4.31 10.21
CA PRO A 57 -20.24 3.25 10.39
C PRO A 57 -20.76 2.62 9.08
N SER A 58 -20.80 3.37 7.97
CA SER A 58 -21.19 2.88 6.64
C SER A 58 -20.19 3.35 5.57
N PRO A 59 -18.96 2.80 5.55
CA PRO A 59 -17.90 3.35 4.73
C PRO A 59 -18.12 3.00 3.26
N ARG A 60 -17.68 3.93 2.39
CA ARG A 60 -17.59 3.76 0.94
C ARG A 60 -16.12 3.58 0.60
N THR A 61 -15.68 2.33 0.61
CA THR A 61 -14.26 1.99 0.51
C THR A 61 -13.86 1.65 -0.92
N ILE A 62 -12.73 2.17 -1.39
CA ILE A 62 -12.15 1.78 -2.68
C ILE A 62 -10.78 1.16 -2.47
N PHE A 63 -10.56 0.00 -3.06
CA PHE A 63 -9.26 -0.66 -3.08
C PHE A 63 -8.60 -0.45 -4.44
N ILE A 64 -7.41 0.15 -4.44
CA ILE A 64 -6.57 0.35 -5.63
C ILE A 64 -5.33 -0.52 -5.46
N ILE A 65 -5.26 -1.61 -6.22
CA ILE A 65 -4.25 -2.66 -6.04
C ILE A 65 -3.35 -2.74 -7.27
N ASP A 66 -2.05 -2.60 -7.03
CA ASP A 66 -1.03 -2.77 -8.06
C ASP A 66 -0.98 -4.24 -8.54
N LYS A 67 -0.97 -4.42 -9.86
CA LYS A 67 -0.71 -5.68 -10.57
C LYS A 67 0.33 -5.48 -11.68
N SER A 68 1.29 -4.60 -11.45
CA SER A 68 2.50 -4.47 -12.27
C SER A 68 3.34 -5.75 -12.22
N GLY A 69 4.36 -5.83 -13.08
CA GLY A 69 5.20 -7.03 -13.18
C GLY A 69 5.94 -7.40 -11.89
N SER A 70 6.25 -6.42 -11.02
CA SER A 70 6.92 -6.64 -9.73
C SER A 70 6.02 -7.35 -8.72
N MET A 71 4.70 -7.16 -8.82
CA MET A 71 3.71 -7.82 -7.97
C MET A 71 3.50 -9.31 -8.29
N ARG A 72 4.26 -9.89 -9.23
CA ARG A 72 4.09 -11.30 -9.63
C ARG A 72 4.26 -12.29 -8.48
N GLY A 73 3.51 -13.38 -8.56
CA GLY A 73 3.61 -14.49 -7.62
C GLY A 73 3.06 -14.12 -6.24
N PRO A 74 3.82 -14.36 -5.15
CA PRO A 74 3.34 -14.23 -3.78
C PRO A 74 2.77 -12.85 -3.42
N ARG A 75 3.32 -11.75 -3.96
CA ARG A 75 2.88 -10.37 -3.66
C ARG A 75 1.42 -10.12 -4.06
N LEU A 76 1.08 -10.40 -5.32
CA LEU A 76 -0.31 -10.26 -5.79
C LEU A 76 -1.23 -11.32 -5.17
N ALA A 77 -0.74 -12.53 -4.93
CA ALA A 77 -1.52 -13.57 -4.28
C ALA A 77 -1.97 -13.14 -2.87
N MET A 78 -1.02 -12.67 -2.06
CA MET A 78 -1.28 -12.10 -0.73
C MET A 78 -2.24 -10.90 -0.82
N ALA A 79 -2.05 -9.98 -1.77
CA ALA A 79 -2.91 -8.80 -1.88
C ALA A 79 -4.38 -9.18 -2.20
N LYS A 80 -4.59 -10.21 -3.03
CA LYS A 80 -5.92 -10.75 -3.31
C LYS A 80 -6.54 -11.43 -2.09
N GLU A 81 -5.77 -12.22 -1.37
CA GLU A 81 -6.23 -12.91 -0.15
C GLU A 81 -6.66 -11.88 0.91
N ALA A 82 -5.80 -10.90 1.19
CA ALA A 82 -6.08 -9.79 2.09
C ALA A 82 -7.33 -9.02 1.68
N LEU A 83 -7.52 -8.73 0.38
CA LEU A 83 -8.71 -8.06 -0.12
C LEU A 83 -9.97 -8.88 0.18
N LEU A 84 -9.99 -10.17 -0.19
CA LEU A 84 -11.15 -11.02 0.03
C LEU A 84 -11.44 -11.19 1.51
N LYS A 85 -10.40 -11.30 2.35
CA LYS A 85 -10.55 -11.33 3.80
C LYS A 85 -11.22 -10.06 4.32
N THR A 86 -10.75 -8.89 3.90
CA THR A 86 -11.31 -7.60 4.31
C THR A 86 -12.77 -7.46 3.88
N LEU A 87 -13.13 -7.86 2.66
CA LEU A 87 -14.54 -7.78 2.23
C LEU A 87 -15.45 -8.64 3.12
N ASN A 88 -15.00 -9.83 3.51
CA ASN A 88 -15.74 -10.70 4.44
C ASN A 88 -15.82 -10.12 5.86
N GLN A 89 -14.80 -9.41 6.34
CA GLN A 89 -14.85 -8.70 7.62
C GLN A 89 -15.81 -7.51 7.56
N MET A 90 -15.72 -6.70 6.50
CA MET A 90 -16.64 -5.57 6.29
C MET A 90 -18.10 -6.02 6.16
N GLN A 91 -18.38 -7.21 5.61
CA GLN A 91 -19.73 -7.77 5.60
C GLN A 91 -20.32 -7.93 7.02
N GLN A 92 -19.49 -8.20 8.02
CA GLN A 92 -19.91 -8.39 9.40
C GLN A 92 -20.14 -7.07 10.14
N THR A 93 -19.75 -5.95 9.52
CA THR A 93 -20.03 -4.61 10.03
C THR A 93 -21.33 -4.11 9.42
N THR A 94 -22.15 -3.45 10.24
CA THR A 94 -23.41 -2.86 9.80
C THR A 94 -23.49 -1.45 10.35
N GLY A 95 -23.86 -0.51 9.49
CA GLY A 95 -24.07 0.87 9.87
C GLY A 95 -25.24 1.06 10.81
N THR A 96 -25.35 2.27 11.35
CA THR A 96 -26.36 2.63 12.35
C THR A 96 -27.79 2.44 11.84
N ASP A 97 -27.99 2.56 10.52
CA ASP A 97 -29.28 2.43 9.85
C ASP A 97 -29.50 1.04 9.22
N GLY A 98 -28.65 0.06 9.53
CA GLY A 98 -28.72 -1.28 8.93
C GLY A 98 -28.06 -1.39 7.56
N GLU A 99 -27.45 -0.33 7.05
CA GLU A 99 -26.75 -0.33 5.75
C GLU A 99 -25.43 -1.09 5.83
N LEU A 100 -25.16 -1.92 4.82
CA LEU A 100 -23.86 -2.55 4.66
C LEU A 100 -22.83 -1.56 4.08
N PRO A 101 -21.55 -1.68 4.47
CA PRO A 101 -20.46 -0.99 3.80
C PRO A 101 -20.49 -1.20 2.28
N LYS A 102 -19.98 -0.23 1.54
CA LYS A 102 -19.85 -0.30 0.09
C LYS A 102 -18.39 -0.41 -0.31
N PHE A 103 -18.13 -1.18 -1.36
CA PHE A 103 -16.80 -1.36 -1.90
C PHE A 103 -16.74 -1.18 -3.42
N TYR A 104 -15.56 -0.77 -3.89
CA TYR A 104 -15.18 -0.85 -5.30
C TYR A 104 -13.71 -1.25 -5.41
N ILE A 105 -13.36 -2.01 -6.45
CA ILE A 105 -11.99 -2.51 -6.64
C ILE A 105 -11.46 -2.03 -7.98
N TYR A 106 -10.25 -1.47 -7.96
CA TYR A 106 -9.43 -1.20 -9.11
C TYR A 106 -8.14 -2.01 -8.99
N PHE A 107 -7.86 -2.86 -9.99
CA PHE A 107 -6.49 -3.30 -10.21
C PHE A 107 -5.83 -2.41 -11.23
N PHE A 108 -4.54 -2.11 -11.09
CA PHE A 108 -3.83 -1.27 -12.06
C PHE A 108 -2.46 -1.81 -12.44
N ASN A 109 -2.04 -1.50 -13.65
CA ASN A 109 -0.66 -1.61 -14.11
C ASN A 109 -0.39 -0.41 -15.03
N HIS A 110 -0.10 -0.62 -16.31
CA HIS A 110 -0.10 0.43 -17.33
C HIS A 110 -1.52 0.86 -17.74
N ARG A 111 -2.56 0.18 -17.24
CA ARG A 111 -3.99 0.49 -17.42
C ARG A 111 -4.73 0.27 -16.11
N SER A 112 -5.86 0.96 -15.96
CA SER A 112 -6.85 0.65 -14.92
C SER A 112 -7.70 -0.55 -15.33
N SER A 113 -8.02 -1.42 -14.38
CA SER A 113 -8.93 -2.57 -14.51
C SER A 113 -9.97 -2.46 -13.40
N PRO A 114 -11.09 -1.74 -13.64
CA PRO A 114 -12.19 -1.67 -12.69
C PRO A 114 -12.85 -3.04 -12.52
N MET A 115 -13.42 -3.29 -11.34
CA MET A 115 -14.33 -4.41 -11.14
C MET A 115 -15.51 -4.33 -12.12
N PRO A 116 -16.13 -5.46 -12.51
CA PRO A 116 -17.19 -5.49 -13.52
C PRO A 116 -18.54 -5.01 -12.95
N SER A 117 -18.60 -3.73 -12.58
CA SER A 117 -19.75 -3.02 -12.07
C SER A 117 -19.62 -1.53 -12.41
N SER A 118 -20.72 -0.85 -12.71
CA SER A 118 -20.71 0.62 -12.90
C SER A 118 -20.81 1.40 -11.58
N ALA A 119 -21.22 0.75 -10.50
CA ALA A 119 -21.44 1.36 -9.19
C ALA A 119 -20.71 0.58 -8.08
N MET A 120 -20.50 1.24 -6.94
CA MET A 120 -20.04 0.57 -5.72
C MET A 120 -21.08 -0.45 -5.27
N LEU A 121 -20.60 -1.62 -4.83
CA LEU A 121 -21.45 -2.71 -4.37
C LEU A 121 -21.44 -2.76 -2.85
N GLU A 122 -22.57 -3.12 -2.25
CA GLU A 122 -22.61 -3.47 -0.82
C GLU A 122 -21.80 -4.74 -0.56
N THR A 123 -21.21 -4.87 0.62
CA THR A 123 -20.47 -6.04 1.10
C THR A 123 -21.37 -7.24 1.42
N SER A 124 -22.41 -7.48 0.63
CA SER A 124 -23.26 -8.66 0.76
C SER A 124 -22.52 -9.94 0.31
N ALA A 125 -22.89 -11.09 0.88
CA ALA A 125 -22.32 -12.39 0.52
C ALA A 125 -22.35 -12.64 -1.01
N LEU A 126 -23.45 -12.26 -1.68
CA LEU A 126 -23.62 -12.45 -3.12
C LEU A 126 -22.66 -11.57 -3.93
N ASN A 127 -22.49 -10.31 -3.54
CA ASN A 127 -21.58 -9.38 -4.21
C ASN A 127 -20.12 -9.81 -4.01
N ILE A 128 -19.75 -10.22 -2.80
CA ILE A 128 -18.42 -10.74 -2.49
C ILE A 128 -18.14 -11.99 -3.32
N GLN A 129 -19.04 -12.98 -3.31
CA GLN A 129 -18.89 -14.20 -4.10
C GLN A 129 -18.72 -13.91 -5.59
N ARG A 130 -19.49 -12.97 -6.15
CA ARG A 130 -19.37 -12.55 -7.55
C ARG A 130 -18.00 -11.94 -7.84
N MET A 131 -17.49 -11.10 -6.95
CA MET A 131 -16.20 -10.43 -7.13
C MET A 131 -15.00 -11.36 -6.88
N THR A 132 -15.13 -12.39 -6.05
CA THR A 132 -14.07 -13.39 -5.79
C THR A 132 -13.52 -14.01 -7.07
N GLY A 133 -14.39 -14.41 -8.02
CA GLY A 133 -13.95 -14.96 -9.30
C GLY A 133 -13.09 -13.97 -10.10
N TRP A 134 -13.60 -12.75 -10.27
CA TRP A 134 -12.89 -11.69 -10.99
C TRP A 134 -11.57 -11.27 -10.33
N VAL A 135 -11.52 -11.20 -8.99
CA VAL A 135 -10.29 -10.93 -8.23
C VAL A 135 -9.25 -12.02 -8.49
N ASN A 136 -9.65 -13.28 -8.47
CA ASN A 136 -8.73 -14.41 -8.67
C ASN A 136 -8.14 -14.44 -10.09
N GLU A 137 -8.88 -13.99 -11.10
CA GLU A 137 -8.42 -13.90 -12.50
C GLU A 137 -7.36 -12.82 -12.76
N GLN A 138 -7.12 -11.90 -11.83
CA GLN A 138 -6.18 -10.80 -12.09
C GLN A 138 -4.73 -11.28 -12.14
N GLU A 139 -3.99 -10.92 -13.19
CA GLU A 139 -2.59 -11.30 -13.34
C GLU A 139 -1.65 -10.11 -13.33
N ALA A 140 -0.50 -10.29 -12.67
CA ALA A 140 0.56 -9.29 -12.59
C ALA A 140 1.34 -9.19 -13.91
N ARG A 141 1.34 -8.01 -14.54
CA ARG A 141 2.06 -7.74 -15.79
C ARG A 141 2.21 -6.25 -16.07
N GLY A 142 3.21 -5.90 -16.87
CA GLY A 142 3.42 -4.54 -17.37
C GLY A 142 4.02 -3.59 -16.34
N THR A 143 3.97 -2.29 -16.66
CA THR A 143 4.52 -1.21 -15.83
C THR A 143 3.50 -0.71 -14.80
N THR A 144 3.88 0.28 -14.00
CA THR A 144 3.07 0.87 -12.92
C THR A 144 2.58 2.27 -13.33
N GLN A 145 1.27 2.48 -13.45
CA GLN A 145 0.62 3.76 -13.78
C GLN A 145 -0.74 3.89 -13.06
N PRO A 146 -0.78 4.46 -11.84
CA PRO A 146 -1.98 4.48 -11.00
C PRO A 146 -2.99 5.57 -11.38
N ASN A 147 -2.59 6.58 -12.17
CA ASN A 147 -3.36 7.82 -12.37
C ASN A 147 -4.81 7.60 -12.80
N GLU A 148 -5.05 6.73 -13.78
CA GLU A 148 -6.41 6.46 -14.26
C GLU A 148 -7.29 5.76 -13.21
N ALA A 149 -6.71 4.86 -12.41
CA ALA A 149 -7.42 4.23 -11.31
C ALA A 149 -7.73 5.24 -10.19
N ILE A 150 -6.79 6.14 -9.86
CA ILE A 150 -7.00 7.21 -8.90
C ILE A 150 -8.11 8.16 -9.35
N LYS A 151 -8.05 8.69 -10.58
CA LYS A 151 -9.09 9.59 -11.12
C LYS A 151 -10.47 8.93 -11.05
N SER A 152 -10.55 7.67 -11.49
CA SER A 152 -11.82 6.92 -11.49
C SER A 152 -12.33 6.62 -10.08
N ALA A 153 -11.42 6.33 -9.13
CA ALA A 153 -11.80 6.10 -7.74
C ALA A 153 -12.49 7.31 -7.11
N PHE A 154 -11.95 8.52 -7.28
CA PHE A 154 -12.57 9.74 -6.75
C PHE A 154 -13.95 10.04 -7.35
N SER A 155 -14.22 9.60 -8.58
CA SER A 155 -15.55 9.77 -9.21
C SER A 155 -16.68 8.97 -8.52
N HIS A 156 -16.34 7.99 -7.69
CA HIS A 156 -17.31 7.22 -6.90
C HIS A 156 -17.61 7.85 -5.53
N GLU A 157 -17.07 9.03 -5.22
CA GLU A 157 -17.27 9.72 -3.94
C GLU A 157 -16.99 8.78 -2.73
N PRO A 158 -15.77 8.22 -2.64
CA PRO A 158 -15.41 7.33 -1.53
C PRO A 158 -15.29 8.10 -0.22
N THR A 159 -15.42 7.41 0.90
CA THR A 159 -14.96 7.89 2.21
C THR A 159 -13.53 7.47 2.47
N ASP A 160 -13.13 6.30 1.96
CA ASP A 160 -11.84 5.67 2.24
C ASP A 160 -11.25 5.07 0.95
N ILE A 161 -9.97 5.30 0.73
CA ILE A 161 -9.19 4.68 -0.36
C ILE A 161 -8.02 3.92 0.25
N TYR A 162 -7.83 2.67 -0.15
CA TYR A 162 -6.66 1.86 0.17
C TYR A 162 -5.82 1.64 -1.09
N LEU A 163 -4.61 2.18 -1.10
CA LEU A 163 -3.66 2.06 -2.21
C LEU A 163 -2.55 1.06 -1.84
N LEU A 164 -2.53 -0.11 -2.47
CA LEU A 164 -1.52 -1.15 -2.24
C LEU A 164 -0.58 -1.27 -3.43
N THR A 165 0.72 -1.30 -3.16
CA THR A 165 1.75 -1.42 -4.20
C THR A 165 3.10 -1.92 -3.66
N ASP A 166 3.90 -2.51 -4.54
CA ASP A 166 5.33 -2.71 -4.33
C ASP A 166 6.19 -1.74 -5.16
N GLY A 167 5.59 -0.87 -5.97
CA GLY A 167 6.26 -0.22 -7.08
C GLY A 167 6.78 1.18 -6.83
N ASP A 168 7.66 1.61 -7.73
CA ASP A 168 8.21 2.96 -7.85
C ASP A 168 7.09 3.97 -8.18
N PHE A 169 6.52 4.58 -7.14
CA PHE A 169 5.74 5.80 -7.27
C PHE A 169 6.73 6.91 -7.60
N SER A 170 6.91 7.16 -8.89
CA SER A 170 7.69 8.29 -9.37
C SER A 170 7.23 9.57 -8.65
N SER A 171 8.13 10.15 -7.86
CA SER A 171 8.04 11.50 -7.31
C SER A 171 8.06 12.56 -8.42
N THR A 172 8.45 12.15 -9.62
CA THR A 172 8.53 12.96 -10.84
C THR A 172 7.33 12.72 -11.78
N VAL A 173 7.12 13.62 -12.73
CA VAL A 173 6.07 13.51 -13.75
C VAL A 173 6.18 12.15 -14.47
N GLY A 174 5.09 11.39 -14.48
CA GLY A 174 5.06 10.06 -15.06
C GLY A 174 5.35 10.08 -16.57
N ARG A 175 5.61 8.90 -17.14
CA ARG A 175 6.05 8.70 -18.55
C ARG A 175 5.15 9.35 -19.64
N ARG A 176 3.98 9.88 -19.28
CA ARG A 176 3.00 10.50 -20.19
C ARG A 176 2.67 11.96 -19.83
N GLY A 177 3.50 12.65 -19.05
CA GLY A 177 3.17 14.01 -18.59
C GLY A 177 2.15 14.03 -17.43
N GLU A 178 1.79 12.85 -16.93
CA GLU A 178 0.86 12.68 -15.81
C GLU A 178 1.53 13.14 -14.50
N PRO A 179 0.81 13.88 -13.63
CA PRO A 179 1.37 14.30 -12.35
C PRO A 179 1.70 13.08 -11.47
N PRO A 180 2.66 13.23 -10.52
CA PRO A 180 2.88 12.26 -9.46
C PRO A 180 1.57 11.93 -8.72
N ALA A 181 1.41 10.69 -8.26
CA ALA A 181 0.17 10.25 -7.61
C ALA A 181 -0.20 11.11 -6.40
N GLN A 182 0.80 11.56 -5.62
CA GLN A 182 0.59 12.47 -4.50
C GLN A 182 -0.06 13.78 -4.94
N GLN A 183 0.46 14.43 -5.98
CA GLN A 183 -0.10 15.67 -6.50
C GLN A 183 -1.49 15.48 -7.10
N LEU A 184 -1.71 14.36 -7.79
CA LEU A 184 -3.03 14.02 -8.33
C LEU A 184 -4.06 13.86 -7.20
N ILE A 185 -3.74 13.07 -6.17
CA ILE A 185 -4.63 12.85 -5.01
C ILE A 185 -4.91 14.18 -4.31
N ALA A 186 -3.88 15.00 -4.04
CA ALA A 186 -4.06 16.32 -3.44
C ALA A 186 -4.99 17.23 -4.27
N SER A 187 -4.91 17.16 -5.61
CA SER A 187 -5.79 17.94 -6.49
C SER A 187 -7.24 17.46 -6.50
N LEU A 188 -7.48 16.16 -6.24
CA LEU A 188 -8.81 15.54 -6.24
C LEU A 188 -9.48 15.59 -4.86
N ASN A 189 -8.70 15.65 -3.77
CA ASN A 189 -9.18 15.64 -2.39
C ASN A 189 -8.98 16.98 -1.68
N GLN A 190 -9.26 18.11 -2.34
CA GLN A 190 -8.96 19.46 -1.82
C GLN A 190 -9.63 19.76 -0.47
N GLU A 191 -10.79 19.15 -0.21
CA GLU A 191 -11.55 19.31 1.03
C GLU A 191 -11.17 18.29 2.11
N ASN A 192 -10.21 17.39 1.84
CA ASN A 192 -9.78 16.31 2.74
C ASN A 192 -10.94 15.46 3.30
N LYS A 193 -11.96 15.21 2.47
CA LYS A 193 -13.12 14.39 2.85
C LYS A 193 -12.86 12.89 2.73
N VAL A 194 -11.90 12.51 1.88
CA VAL A 194 -11.54 11.12 1.63
C VAL A 194 -10.30 10.76 2.44
N LYS A 195 -10.38 9.73 3.27
CA LYS A 195 -9.18 9.15 3.90
C LYS A 195 -8.41 8.32 2.88
N VAL A 196 -7.10 8.52 2.76
CA VAL A 196 -6.27 7.70 1.85
C VAL A 196 -5.24 6.93 2.66
N HIS A 197 -5.39 5.61 2.71
CA HIS A 197 -4.47 4.67 3.32
C HIS A 197 -3.53 4.11 2.27
N THR A 198 -2.25 3.96 2.60
CA THR A 198 -1.23 3.44 1.69
C THR A 198 -0.55 2.22 2.26
N LEU A 199 -0.29 1.23 1.42
CA LEU A 199 0.31 -0.05 1.78
C LEU A 199 1.48 -0.32 0.85
N ALA A 200 2.68 -0.38 1.44
CA ALA A 200 3.92 -0.69 0.72
C ALA A 200 4.31 -2.14 0.95
N VAL A 201 4.54 -2.88 -0.14
CA VAL A 201 4.94 -4.28 -0.13
C VAL A 201 6.41 -4.43 -0.50
N GLY A 202 7.18 -5.07 0.36
CA GLY A 202 8.56 -5.49 0.10
C GLY A 202 9.63 -4.48 0.49
N GLU A 203 10.81 -5.01 0.81
CA GLU A 203 11.95 -4.26 1.35
C GLU A 203 12.53 -3.24 0.35
N HIS A 204 12.35 -3.44 -0.95
CA HIS A 204 12.95 -2.58 -1.97
C HIS A 204 12.33 -1.17 -2.02
N LEU A 205 11.19 -0.92 -1.36
CA LEU A 205 10.65 0.43 -1.19
C LEU A 205 11.24 1.18 0.01
N ARG A 206 11.83 0.46 0.97
CA ARG A 206 12.27 1.03 2.25
C ARG A 206 13.36 2.08 2.08
N GLY A 207 13.14 3.23 2.72
CA GLY A 207 14.05 4.37 2.71
C GLY A 207 14.17 5.07 1.35
N ARG A 208 13.25 4.82 0.41
CA ARG A 208 13.27 5.42 -0.94
C ARG A 208 12.19 6.47 -1.13
N GLU A 209 12.31 7.21 -2.22
CA GLU A 209 11.33 8.25 -2.59
C GLU A 209 9.91 7.69 -2.74
N GLY A 210 9.77 6.48 -3.29
CA GLY A 210 8.46 5.81 -3.42
C GLY A 210 7.78 5.57 -2.07
N GLU A 211 8.49 5.08 -1.05
CA GLU A 211 7.95 4.96 0.31
C GLU A 211 7.59 6.34 0.89
N THR A 212 8.47 7.33 0.70
CA THR A 212 8.23 8.70 1.17
C THR A 212 6.94 9.26 0.57
N ALA A 213 6.70 9.05 -0.72
CA ALA A 213 5.47 9.50 -1.39
C ALA A 213 4.22 8.81 -0.81
N LEU A 214 4.27 7.50 -0.55
CA LEU A 214 3.15 6.77 0.07
C LEU A 214 2.86 7.27 1.49
N MET A 215 3.90 7.52 2.28
CA MET A 215 3.79 8.08 3.62
C MET A 215 3.18 9.49 3.60
N LEU A 216 3.60 10.34 2.65
CA LEU A 216 3.04 11.68 2.49
C LEU A 216 1.59 11.64 2.05
N ILE A 217 1.23 10.78 1.07
CA ILE A 217 -0.16 10.57 0.65
C ILE A 217 -1.03 10.21 1.86
N ALA A 218 -0.61 9.22 2.66
CA ALA A 218 -1.41 8.82 3.82
C ALA A 218 -1.56 9.95 4.83
N LYS A 219 -0.46 10.62 5.18
CA LYS A 219 -0.46 11.72 6.14
C LYS A 219 -1.33 12.90 5.71
N GLU A 220 -1.19 13.34 4.46
CA GLU A 220 -1.88 14.52 3.93
C GLU A 220 -3.38 14.32 3.81
N ASN A 221 -3.83 13.06 3.71
CA ASN A 221 -5.24 12.70 3.55
C ASN A 221 -5.82 12.02 4.79
N GLY A 222 -5.20 12.17 5.97
CA GLY A 222 -5.74 11.63 7.24
C GLY A 222 -5.84 10.10 7.31
N GLY A 223 -5.08 9.38 6.49
CA GLY A 223 -5.02 7.92 6.50
C GLY A 223 -3.78 7.36 7.20
N THR A 224 -3.55 6.07 7.00
CA THR A 224 -2.49 5.28 7.63
C THR A 224 -1.53 4.74 6.58
N TYR A 225 -0.23 4.77 6.89
CA TYR A 225 0.78 4.07 6.10
C TYR A 225 1.07 2.70 6.75
N THR A 226 0.98 1.65 5.96
CA THR A 226 1.28 0.28 6.38
C THR A 226 2.44 -0.28 5.56
N TYR A 227 3.45 -0.79 6.25
CA TYR A 227 4.53 -1.56 5.64
C TYR A 227 4.27 -3.06 5.77
N ILE A 228 4.44 -3.77 4.66
CA ILE A 228 4.28 -5.23 4.53
C ILE A 228 5.63 -5.80 4.07
N GLY A 229 6.26 -6.61 4.92
CA GLY A 229 7.57 -7.20 4.69
C GLY A 229 7.53 -8.37 3.70
N GLU A 230 8.69 -8.80 3.21
CA GLU A 230 8.74 -9.99 2.33
C GLU A 230 8.44 -11.30 3.08
N GLY A 231 8.68 -11.34 4.40
CA GLY A 231 8.24 -12.44 5.26
C GLY A 231 6.71 -12.60 5.32
N ASP A 232 5.95 -11.55 4.95
CA ASP A 232 4.49 -11.57 4.85
C ASP A 232 3.93 -12.25 3.63
N LEU A 233 4.77 -12.61 2.66
CA LEU A 233 4.30 -13.08 1.37
C LEU A 233 3.84 -14.54 1.38
N GLY A 234 4.09 -15.27 2.47
CA GLY A 234 3.76 -16.69 2.60
C GLY A 234 4.49 -17.59 1.60
N ALA A 235 4.66 -18.87 1.94
CA ALA A 235 5.13 -19.87 0.99
C ALA A 235 3.94 -20.35 0.14
N GLN A 236 3.82 -19.89 -1.10
CA GLN A 236 2.82 -20.43 -2.03
C GLN A 236 3.34 -21.77 -2.62
N PRO A 237 2.55 -22.86 -2.63
CA PRO A 237 2.93 -24.04 -3.41
C PRO A 237 3.00 -23.66 -4.88
N ALA A 238 4.06 -24.12 -5.56
CA ALA A 238 4.30 -23.82 -6.97
C ALA A 238 3.03 -24.06 -7.81
N PRO A 239 2.74 -23.21 -8.81
CA PRO A 239 1.64 -23.45 -9.72
C PRO A 239 1.80 -24.82 -10.35
N ALA A 240 0.71 -25.61 -10.36
CA ALA A 240 0.72 -26.94 -10.96
C ALA A 240 1.26 -26.84 -12.39
N PRO A 241 2.20 -27.74 -12.79
CA PRO A 241 2.73 -27.71 -14.13
C PRO A 241 1.58 -27.88 -15.14
N PRO A 242 1.64 -27.18 -16.29
CA PRO A 242 0.60 -27.30 -17.30
C PRO A 242 0.43 -28.77 -17.71
N PRO A 243 -0.80 -29.22 -18.02
CA PRO A 243 -1.02 -30.59 -18.46
C PRO A 243 -0.12 -30.88 -19.67
N LYS A 244 0.65 -31.96 -19.58
CA LYS A 244 1.47 -32.44 -20.69
C LYS A 244 0.53 -32.74 -21.85
N LYS A 245 0.76 -32.08 -23.00
CA LYS A 245 0.13 -32.43 -24.27
C LYS A 245 0.60 -33.79 -24.75
#